data_AF-A0AAD4YSP7-F1
#
_entry.id   AF-A0AAD4YSP7-F1
#
_cell.length_a   1.000
_cell.length_b   1.000
_cell.length_c   1.000
_cell.angle_alpha   90.00
_cell.angle_beta   90.00
_cell.angle_gamma   90.00
#
_symmetry.space_group_name_H-M   'P 1'
#
loop_
_entity.id
_entity.type
_entity.pdbx_description
1 polymer ?
#
loop_
_entity_poly.entity_id
_entity_poly.type
_entity_poly.pdbx_seq_one_letter_code
_entity_poly.pdbx_strand_id
1 'polypeptide(L)'
;MEKQAASIDGVQKLHKLNAEDVIIGYVRWERIIGYELNYVPSQSYFAGKIYFESGVEMEARFLKFNKSEEALVKKIFNQTSKLNHVGILRSFFFAYYEPQNIWILCYDRFDQLLSELVDDEDPATNNRILWCRTVIRNLLRTLQHIHFHDLFHMGLEETCNYVVVPSGIKIINVQYSLEDLDDPVDPEQVNSWRINNVKAEGHVKEKHDVTRI
;
A
#
# COMPACT_ATOMS: atom_id res chain seq x y z
N MET A 1 38.83 -8.32 8.95
CA MET A 1 38.10 -7.39 9.84
C MET A 1 38.46 -5.98 9.42
N GLU A 2 37.65 -5.40 8.55
CA GLU A 2 37.72 -3.98 8.21
C GLU A 2 36.39 -3.32 8.53
N LYS A 3 36.51 -2.06 8.94
CA LYS A 3 35.64 -1.34 9.87
C LYS A 3 34.28 -1.02 9.27
N GLN A 4 33.26 -1.16 10.11
CA GLN A 4 31.97 -0.48 10.00
C GLN A 4 32.20 1.01 9.69
N ALA A 5 31.70 1.46 8.54
CA ALA A 5 31.37 2.87 8.35
C ALA A 5 29.96 3.07 8.90
N ALA A 6 29.89 3.50 10.16
CA ALA A 6 28.68 4.09 10.71
C ALA A 6 28.33 5.34 9.88
N SER A 7 27.12 5.37 9.32
CA SER A 7 26.45 6.62 8.98
C SER A 7 25.19 6.66 9.81
N ILE A 8 25.34 7.34 10.94
CA ILE A 8 24.31 7.82 11.84
C ILE A 8 23.86 9.15 11.21
N ASP A 9 22.56 9.27 10.93
CA ASP A 9 21.88 10.41 10.30
C ASP A 9 22.31 10.84 8.88
N GLY A 10 21.32 10.84 7.98
CA GLY A 10 21.34 11.62 6.74
C GLY A 10 21.96 10.91 5.52
N VAL A 11 21.09 10.50 4.59
CA VAL A 11 21.36 10.07 3.20
C VAL A 11 22.40 8.97 3.05
N GLN A 12 21.94 7.73 2.88
CA GLN A 12 22.80 6.58 2.62
C GLN A 12 23.10 6.46 1.12
N LYS A 13 24.38 6.25 0.81
CA LYS A 13 24.95 6.18 -0.55
C LYS A 13 24.24 5.12 -1.41
N LEU A 14 24.23 5.34 -2.73
CA LEU A 14 23.76 4.42 -3.77
C LEU A 14 24.02 2.95 -3.42
N HIS A 15 22.95 2.22 -3.09
CA HIS A 15 22.96 0.78 -2.98
C HIS A 15 22.71 0.20 -4.36
N LYS A 16 23.66 -0.61 -4.85
CA LYS A 16 23.44 -1.42 -6.05
C LYS A 16 22.45 -2.51 -5.69
N LEU A 17 21.51 -2.77 -6.60
CA LEU A 17 20.66 -3.95 -6.49
C LEU A 17 21.52 -5.18 -6.76
N ASN A 18 21.44 -6.16 -5.86
CA ASN A 18 22.12 -7.43 -6.00
C ASN A 18 21.34 -8.34 -6.96
N ALA A 19 22.01 -9.37 -7.49
CA ALA A 19 21.36 -10.34 -8.37
C ALA A 19 20.24 -11.15 -7.68
N GLU A 20 20.24 -11.18 -6.35
CA GLU A 20 19.26 -11.87 -5.51
C GLU A 20 18.03 -11.02 -5.19
N ASP A 21 18.08 -9.71 -5.46
CA ASP A 21 16.91 -8.84 -5.34
C ASP A 21 15.93 -9.15 -6.49
N VAL A 22 14.65 -9.40 -6.17
CA VAL A 22 13.64 -9.62 -7.22
C VAL A 22 13.21 -8.28 -7.76
N ILE A 23 13.84 -7.89 -8.87
CA ILE A 23 13.56 -6.65 -9.55
C ILE A 23 12.45 -6.90 -10.59
N ILE A 24 11.33 -6.19 -10.50
CA ILE A 24 10.59 -5.84 -11.72
C ILE A 24 11.39 -4.68 -12.32
N GLY A 25 12.54 -5.04 -12.87
CA GLY A 25 13.62 -4.12 -13.18
C GLY A 25 13.37 -3.33 -14.43
N TYR A 26 12.14 -2.88 -14.67
CA TYR A 26 11.81 -2.00 -15.78
C TYR A 26 10.71 -1.03 -15.40
N VAL A 27 11.02 0.27 -15.41
CA VAL A 27 10.02 1.34 -15.46
C VAL A 27 10.07 1.93 -16.85
N ARG A 28 8.97 1.85 -17.63
CA ARG A 28 8.93 2.34 -19.02
C ARG A 28 10.10 1.79 -19.87
N TRP A 29 10.43 0.51 -19.71
CA TRP A 29 11.54 -0.17 -20.41
C TRP A 29 12.95 0.20 -19.93
N GLU A 30 13.09 1.01 -18.88
CA GLU A 30 14.40 1.34 -18.30
C GLU A 30 14.71 0.53 -17.06
N ARG A 31 15.93 -0.04 -17.02
CA ARG A 31 16.35 -0.89 -15.92
C ARG A 31 16.73 -0.12 -14.68
N ILE A 32 16.18 -0.53 -13.54
CA ILE A 32 16.59 -0.05 -12.22
C ILE A 32 17.93 -0.70 -11.85
N ILE A 33 18.94 0.11 -11.54
CA ILE A 33 20.31 -0.36 -11.22
C ILE A 33 20.70 -0.15 -9.76
N GLY A 34 19.95 0.66 -9.03
CA GLY A 34 20.23 0.95 -7.63
C GLY A 34 19.20 1.86 -7.00
N TYR A 35 19.39 2.11 -5.71
CA TYR A 35 18.52 2.95 -4.91
C TYR A 35 19.30 3.68 -3.81
N GLU A 36 18.75 4.79 -3.33
CA GLU A 36 19.13 5.42 -2.07
C GLU A 36 17.89 5.54 -1.19
N LEU A 37 18.06 5.44 0.13
CA LEU A 37 16.97 5.65 1.08
C LEU A 37 17.44 6.45 2.28
N ASN A 38 16.52 7.24 2.83
CA ASN A 38 16.73 8.04 4.02
C ASN A 38 16.19 7.29 5.23
N TYR A 39 16.97 6.33 5.72
CA TYR A 39 16.54 5.46 6.82
C TYR A 39 16.32 6.25 8.12
N VAL A 40 15.13 6.10 8.72
CA VAL A 40 14.78 6.66 10.04
C VAL A 40 14.18 5.53 10.89
N PRO A 41 14.84 5.05 11.95
CA PRO A 41 14.43 3.84 12.67
C PRO A 41 12.96 3.78 13.12
N SER A 42 12.39 4.93 13.50
CA SER A 42 11.02 5.07 14.01
C SER A 42 9.94 5.09 12.94
N GLN A 43 10.30 5.25 11.66
CA GLN A 43 9.33 5.32 10.57
C GLN A 43 9.03 3.94 9.98
N SER A 44 7.77 3.75 9.55
CA SER A 44 7.31 2.55 8.85
C SER A 44 7.70 2.53 7.37
N TYR A 45 8.03 3.70 6.80
CA TYR A 45 8.55 3.84 5.45
C TYR A 45 9.55 5.00 5.35
N PHE A 46 10.34 5.02 4.28
CA PHE A 46 11.37 6.03 4.04
C PHE A 46 11.19 6.68 2.68
N ALA A 47 11.55 7.97 2.59
CA ALA A 47 11.79 8.61 1.31
C ALA A 47 13.15 8.20 0.74
N GLY A 48 13.29 8.25 -0.58
CA GLY A 48 14.56 8.04 -1.26
C GLY A 48 14.40 8.11 -2.77
N LYS A 49 15.35 7.51 -3.49
CA LYS A 49 15.36 7.50 -4.95
C LYS A 49 15.72 6.14 -5.51
N ILE A 50 15.29 5.90 -6.75
CA ILE A 50 15.77 4.80 -7.58
C ILE A 50 16.51 5.35 -8.79
N TYR A 51 17.51 4.61 -9.25
CA TYR A 51 18.41 5.01 -10.34
C TYR A 51 18.29 4.07 -11.52
N PHE A 52 18.33 4.64 -12.71
CA PHE A 52 18.20 3.91 -13.98
C PHE A 52 19.53 3.88 -14.75
N GLU A 53 19.67 2.91 -15.66
CA GLU A 53 20.84 2.82 -16.58
C GLU A 53 21.07 4.09 -17.40
N SER A 54 20.00 4.82 -17.71
CA SER A 54 20.03 6.11 -18.41
C SER A 54 20.69 7.23 -17.61
N GLY A 55 20.93 7.03 -16.31
CA GLY A 55 21.35 8.07 -15.37
C GLY A 55 20.18 8.91 -14.82
N VAL A 56 18.95 8.63 -15.24
CA VAL A 56 17.75 9.24 -14.64
C VAL A 56 17.59 8.73 -13.21
N GLU A 57 17.09 9.59 -12.34
CA GLU A 57 16.65 9.26 -10.99
C GLU A 57 15.16 9.55 -10.82
N MET A 58 14.50 8.80 -9.95
CA MET A 58 13.09 8.99 -9.62
C MET A 58 12.88 8.85 -8.12
N GLU A 59 12.06 9.73 -7.55
CA GLU A 59 11.65 9.62 -6.15
C GLU A 59 10.85 8.34 -5.90
N ALA A 60 11.12 7.71 -4.76
CA ALA A 60 10.45 6.50 -4.34
C ALA A 60 10.12 6.53 -2.86
N ARG A 61 9.34 5.54 -2.44
CA ARG A 61 9.07 5.24 -1.03
C ARG A 61 9.42 3.80 -0.73
N PHE A 62 10.01 3.56 0.43
CA PHE A 62 10.51 2.26 0.85
C PHE A 62 9.80 1.86 2.13
N LEU A 63 8.86 0.91 2.03
CA LEU A 63 8.21 0.33 3.21
C LEU A 63 9.16 -0.62 3.93
N LYS A 64 9.18 -0.54 5.26
CA LYS A 64 10.08 -1.29 6.14
C LYS A 64 9.39 -2.57 6.64
N PHE A 65 10.14 -3.67 6.62
CA PHE A 65 9.72 -4.95 7.17
C PHE A 65 10.87 -5.58 7.98
N ASN A 66 10.54 -6.30 9.03
CA ASN A 66 11.51 -7.01 9.85
C ASN A 66 12.16 -8.15 9.08
N LYS A 67 13.35 -8.60 9.52
CA LYS A 67 14.06 -9.73 8.90
C LYS A 67 13.19 -10.99 8.78
N SER A 68 12.37 -11.27 9.79
CA SER A 68 11.48 -12.44 9.85
C SER A 68 10.32 -12.36 8.86
N GLU A 69 10.08 -11.22 8.22
CA GLU A 69 8.94 -10.97 7.33
C GLU A 69 9.30 -11.13 5.85
N GLU A 70 10.41 -11.81 5.52
CA GLU A 70 10.82 -12.08 4.13
C GLU A 70 9.68 -12.68 3.28
N ALA A 71 9.02 -13.71 3.80
CA ALA A 71 7.94 -14.39 3.09
C ALA A 71 6.75 -13.45 2.82
N LEU A 72 6.45 -12.57 3.78
CA LEU A 72 5.40 -11.56 3.66
C LEU A 72 5.72 -10.54 2.56
N VAL A 73 6.92 -9.97 2.57
CA VAL A 73 7.36 -8.99 1.56
C VAL A 73 7.33 -9.59 0.16
N LYS A 74 7.84 -10.81 0.01
CA LYS A 74 7.79 -11.56 -1.26
C LYS A 74 6.35 -11.76 -1.72
N LYS A 75 5.46 -12.14 -0.81
CA LYS A 75 4.05 -12.37 -1.12
C LYS A 75 3.36 -11.08 -1.56
N ILE A 76 3.51 -9.99 -0.79
CA ILE A 76 2.97 -8.67 -1.12
C ILE A 76 3.43 -8.27 -2.52
N PHE A 77 4.74 -8.33 -2.79
CA PHE A 77 5.30 -7.92 -4.06
C PHE A 77 4.75 -8.75 -5.22
N ASN A 78 4.77 -10.08 -5.09
CA ASN A 78 4.32 -11.00 -6.13
C ASN A 78 2.83 -10.84 -6.46
N GLN A 79 2.00 -10.50 -5.49
CA GLN A 79 0.57 -10.32 -5.71
C GLN A 79 0.25 -8.90 -6.21
N THR A 80 0.82 -7.87 -5.58
CA THR A 80 0.61 -6.47 -5.97
C THR A 80 1.12 -6.20 -7.39
N SER A 81 2.25 -6.80 -7.78
CA SER A 81 2.82 -6.61 -9.14
C SER A 81 2.00 -7.19 -10.27
N LYS A 82 1.14 -8.18 -10.01
CA LYS A 82 0.20 -8.73 -11.00
C LYS A 82 -0.93 -7.75 -11.32
N LEU A 83 -1.16 -6.77 -10.46
CA LEU A 83 -2.30 -5.87 -10.54
C LEU A 83 -1.91 -4.56 -11.22
N ASN A 84 -2.13 -4.49 -12.54
CA ASN A 84 -1.90 -3.26 -13.30
C ASN A 84 -3.15 -2.37 -13.29
N HIS A 85 -3.36 -1.62 -12.22
CA HIS A 85 -4.51 -0.71 -12.07
C HIS A 85 -4.10 0.66 -11.54
N VAL A 86 -4.75 1.72 -12.04
CA VAL A 86 -4.44 3.12 -11.68
C VAL A 86 -4.59 3.42 -10.18
N GLY A 87 -5.51 2.74 -9.51
CA GLY A 87 -5.76 2.87 -8.07
C GLY A 87 -4.86 2.01 -7.17
N ILE A 88 -3.94 1.25 -7.74
CA ILE A 88 -2.92 0.49 -6.99
C ILE A 88 -1.61 1.24 -7.15
N LEU A 89 -0.90 1.44 -6.03
CA LEU A 89 0.41 2.05 -6.10
C LEU A 89 1.40 1.01 -6.63
N ARG A 90 2.18 1.41 -7.65
CA ARG A 90 3.14 0.52 -8.29
C ARG A 90 4.29 0.20 -7.34
N SER A 91 4.53 -1.09 -7.12
CA SER A 91 5.78 -1.58 -6.54
C SER A 91 6.83 -1.80 -7.63
N PHE A 92 8.10 -1.55 -7.31
CA PHE A 92 9.23 -1.70 -8.25
C PHE A 92 10.06 -2.94 -7.96
N PHE A 93 10.43 -3.14 -6.70
CA PHE A 93 11.22 -4.28 -6.24
C PHE A 93 11.09 -4.43 -4.73
N PHE A 94 11.56 -5.55 -4.20
CA PHE A 94 11.95 -5.67 -2.81
C PHE A 94 13.42 -6.06 -2.71
N ALA A 95 14.06 -5.67 -1.62
CA ALA A 95 15.48 -5.93 -1.39
C ALA A 95 15.75 -6.15 0.10
N TYR A 96 16.81 -6.90 0.39
CA TYR A 96 17.31 -7.02 1.75
C TYR A 96 18.29 -5.89 2.04
N TYR A 97 18.00 -5.10 3.07
CA TYR A 97 18.83 -3.98 3.48
C TYR A 97 19.75 -4.38 4.63
N GLU A 98 20.93 -4.91 4.29
CA GLU A 98 21.91 -5.44 5.24
C GLU A 98 22.27 -4.50 6.39
N PRO A 99 22.52 -3.19 6.18
CA PRO A 99 22.99 -2.30 7.25
C PRO A 99 22.06 -2.22 8.46
N GLN A 100 20.76 -2.46 8.25
CA GLN A 100 19.75 -2.44 9.31
C GLN A 100 19.08 -3.81 9.50
N ASN A 101 19.47 -4.83 8.74
CA ASN A 101 18.94 -6.18 8.83
C ASN A 101 17.40 -6.18 8.70
N ILE A 102 16.90 -5.47 7.68
CA ILE A 102 15.48 -5.33 7.35
C ILE A 102 15.22 -5.70 5.89
N TRP A 103 13.96 -6.01 5.57
CA TRP A 103 13.48 -6.04 4.20
C TRP A 103 12.86 -4.69 3.84
N ILE A 104 13.05 -4.27 2.59
CA ILE A 104 12.41 -3.08 2.04
C ILE A 104 11.57 -3.44 0.83
N LEU A 105 10.41 -2.80 0.71
CA LEU A 105 9.55 -2.86 -0.46
C LEU A 105 9.46 -1.47 -1.10
N CYS A 106 9.98 -1.35 -2.31
CA CYS A 106 10.06 -0.09 -3.04
C CYS A 106 8.78 0.16 -3.84
N TYR A 107 8.18 1.32 -3.64
CA TYR A 107 7.00 1.80 -4.36
C TYR A 107 7.28 3.15 -5.04
N ASP A 108 6.38 3.47 -5.97
CA ASP A 108 6.22 4.82 -6.51
C ASP A 108 6.04 5.86 -5.40
N ARG A 109 6.35 7.12 -5.68
CA ARG A 109 6.25 8.19 -4.69
C ARG A 109 4.81 8.32 -4.19
N PHE A 110 4.66 8.43 -2.86
CA PHE A 110 3.44 8.88 -2.20
C PHE A 110 3.76 9.93 -1.14
N ASP A 111 2.76 10.71 -0.74
CA ASP A 111 2.93 11.83 0.18
C ASP A 111 2.91 11.35 1.64
N GLN A 112 1.93 10.51 2.00
CA GLN A 112 1.82 9.90 3.34
C GLN A 112 0.90 8.67 3.35
N LEU A 113 0.92 7.91 4.44
CA LEU A 113 -0.08 6.85 4.68
C LEU A 113 -1.45 7.49 4.99
N LEU A 114 -2.54 6.82 4.63
CA LEU A 114 -3.88 7.29 4.98
C LEU A 114 -4.08 7.32 6.50
N SER A 115 -3.44 6.40 7.24
CA SER A 115 -3.45 6.38 8.71
C SER A 115 -2.80 7.61 9.37
N GLU A 116 -2.04 8.39 8.60
CA GLU A 116 -1.35 9.60 9.09
C GLU A 116 -2.18 10.88 8.85
N LEU A 117 -3.33 10.79 8.17
CA LEU A 117 -4.24 11.90 8.03
C LEU A 117 -4.94 12.17 9.37
N VAL A 118 -4.77 13.39 9.88
CA VAL A 118 -5.49 13.84 11.09
C VAL A 118 -6.89 14.31 10.68
N ASP A 119 -7.91 13.82 11.39
CA ASP A 119 -9.33 14.14 11.18
C ASP A 119 -9.72 15.54 11.70
N ASP A 120 -8.92 16.56 11.41
CA ASP A 120 -9.08 17.88 12.05
C ASP A 120 -9.98 18.87 11.29
N GLU A 121 -10.60 18.48 10.19
CA GLU A 121 -11.54 19.36 9.47
C GLU A 121 -12.91 18.72 9.23
N ASP A 122 -13.96 19.50 9.48
CA ASP A 122 -15.34 19.19 9.13
C ASP A 122 -15.46 18.89 7.60
N PRO A 123 -15.95 17.71 7.20
CA PRO A 123 -16.03 17.30 5.80
C PRO A 123 -17.05 18.09 4.96
N ALA A 124 -17.86 18.96 5.57
CA ALA A 124 -19.02 19.62 4.95
C ALA A 124 -18.70 20.76 3.96
N THR A 125 -17.58 20.72 3.23
CA THR A 125 -17.35 21.62 2.08
C THR A 125 -17.67 20.91 0.77
N ASN A 126 -18.37 21.58 -0.15
CA ASN A 126 -18.82 20.98 -1.44
C ASN A 126 -17.67 20.38 -2.27
N ASN A 127 -16.48 20.99 -2.22
CA ASN A 127 -15.29 20.47 -2.90
C ASN A 127 -14.80 19.15 -2.30
N ARG A 128 -14.90 19.00 -0.96
CA ARG A 128 -14.50 17.79 -0.25
C ARG A 128 -15.49 16.64 -0.49
N ILE A 129 -16.79 16.93 -0.58
CA ILE A 129 -17.82 15.93 -0.95
C ILE A 129 -17.57 15.37 -2.36
N LEU A 130 -17.30 16.23 -3.35
CA LEU A 130 -17.05 15.79 -4.72
C LEU A 130 -15.75 14.99 -4.83
N TRP A 131 -14.72 15.41 -4.09
CA TRP A 131 -13.46 14.69 -3.96
C TRP A 131 -13.67 13.30 -3.33
N CYS A 132 -14.38 13.21 -2.19
CA CYS A 132 -14.73 11.94 -1.54
C CYS A 132 -15.48 10.98 -2.47
N ARG A 133 -16.48 11.49 -3.21
CA ARG A 133 -17.22 10.65 -4.18
C ARG A 133 -16.33 10.08 -5.27
N THR A 134 -15.33 10.83 -5.71
CA THR A 134 -14.38 10.38 -6.73
C THR A 134 -13.40 9.36 -6.17
N VAL A 135 -12.84 9.62 -4.99
CA VAL A 135 -11.94 8.71 -4.27
C VAL A 135 -12.62 7.38 -3.97
N ILE A 136 -13.80 7.39 -3.36
CA ILE A 136 -14.57 6.18 -3.04
C ILE A 136 -14.88 5.38 -4.31
N ARG A 137 -15.33 6.04 -5.39
CA ARG A 137 -15.60 5.36 -6.66
C ARG A 137 -14.36 4.69 -7.23
N ASN A 138 -13.20 5.36 -7.16
CA ASN A 138 -11.94 4.81 -7.65
C ASN A 138 -11.46 3.63 -6.79
N LEU A 139 -11.64 3.69 -5.47
CA LEU A 139 -11.36 2.58 -4.56
C LEU A 139 -12.25 1.37 -4.88
N LEU A 140 -13.56 1.56 -5.04
CA LEU A 140 -14.48 0.47 -5.39
C LEU A 140 -14.11 -0.21 -6.71
N ARG A 141 -13.75 0.56 -7.74
CA ARG A 141 -13.26 0.03 -9.02
C ARG A 141 -11.95 -0.74 -8.85
N THR A 142 -11.07 -0.26 -7.98
CA THR A 142 -9.80 -0.92 -7.68
C THR A 142 -10.01 -2.24 -6.95
N LEU A 143 -10.92 -2.28 -5.95
CA LEU A 143 -11.28 -3.51 -5.26
C LEU A 143 -11.93 -4.52 -6.20
N GLN A 144 -12.81 -4.07 -7.10
CA GLN A 144 -13.36 -4.93 -8.14
C GLN A 144 -12.25 -5.55 -9.01
N HIS A 145 -11.24 -4.76 -9.38
CA HIS A 145 -10.09 -5.24 -10.15
C HIS A 145 -9.23 -6.25 -9.36
N ILE A 146 -9.01 -6.01 -8.06
CA ILE A 146 -8.29 -6.92 -7.16
C ILE A 146 -9.03 -8.26 -7.08
N HIS A 147 -10.34 -8.23 -6.86
CA HIS A 147 -11.17 -9.44 -6.77
C HIS A 147 -11.26 -10.19 -8.10
N PHE A 148 -11.20 -9.50 -9.24
CA PHE A 148 -11.15 -10.15 -10.56
C PHE A 148 -9.87 -11.01 -10.75
N HIS A 149 -8.83 -10.77 -9.96
CA HIS A 149 -7.60 -11.56 -9.96
C HIS A 149 -7.54 -12.57 -8.81
N ASP A 150 -8.68 -12.88 -8.17
CA ASP A 150 -8.78 -13.79 -7.01
C ASP A 150 -7.91 -13.38 -5.82
N LEU A 151 -7.63 -12.07 -5.72
CA LEU A 151 -6.89 -11.46 -4.63
C LEU A 151 -7.84 -10.70 -3.71
N PHE A 152 -7.39 -10.46 -2.48
CA PHE A 152 -8.14 -9.74 -1.47
C PHE A 152 -7.28 -8.66 -0.81
N HIS A 153 -7.99 -7.61 -0.42
CA HIS A 153 -7.49 -6.56 0.42
C HIS A 153 -8.16 -6.71 1.79
N MET A 154 -7.38 -6.87 2.88
CA MET A 154 -7.83 -7.34 4.22
C MET A 154 -8.97 -6.57 4.89
N GLY A 155 -9.37 -5.44 4.33
CA GLY A 155 -10.50 -4.70 4.81
C GLY A 155 -10.36 -3.23 4.47
N LEU A 156 -11.48 -2.53 4.47
CA LEU A 156 -11.51 -1.08 4.30
C LEU A 156 -10.99 -0.33 5.54
N GLU A 157 -10.89 -1.01 6.68
CA GLU A 157 -10.48 -0.42 7.96
C GLU A 157 -8.97 -0.33 8.16
N GLU A 158 -8.18 -1.12 7.43
CA GLU A 158 -6.71 -1.11 7.55
C GLU A 158 -6.11 0.07 6.78
N THR A 159 -6.23 1.27 7.35
CA THR A 159 -5.75 2.54 6.75
C THR A 159 -4.25 2.55 6.44
N CYS A 160 -3.47 1.68 7.08
CA CYS A 160 -2.04 1.48 6.79
C CYS A 160 -1.76 0.85 5.41
N ASN A 161 -2.77 0.30 4.74
CA ASN A 161 -2.64 -0.23 3.39
C ASN A 161 -3.11 0.75 2.29
N TYR A 162 -3.31 2.00 2.66
CA TYR A 162 -3.68 3.06 1.75
C TYR A 162 -2.67 4.19 1.85
N VAL A 163 -2.39 4.80 0.70
CA VAL A 163 -1.45 5.90 0.57
C VAL A 163 -2.11 7.07 -0.13
N VAL A 164 -1.77 8.27 0.32
CA VAL A 164 -2.20 9.53 -0.29
C VAL A 164 -1.18 9.91 -1.36
N VAL A 165 -1.68 10.19 -2.55
CA VAL A 165 -0.92 10.72 -3.68
C VAL A 165 -1.61 11.99 -4.20
N PRO A 166 -0.95 12.83 -5.02
CA PRO A 166 -1.57 14.05 -5.53
C PRO A 166 -2.87 13.82 -6.31
N SER A 167 -3.06 12.62 -6.87
CA SER A 167 -4.26 12.23 -7.62
C SER A 167 -5.37 11.58 -6.77
N GLY A 168 -5.18 11.38 -5.47
CA GLY A 168 -6.16 10.77 -4.56
C GLY A 168 -5.55 9.70 -3.65
N ILE A 169 -6.31 8.64 -3.40
CA ILE A 169 -5.89 7.51 -2.55
C ILE A 169 -5.59 6.30 -3.43
N LYS A 170 -4.51 5.58 -3.13
CA LYS A 170 -4.16 4.30 -3.76
C LYS A 170 -4.00 3.19 -2.72
N ILE A 171 -4.20 1.96 -3.16
CA ILE A 171 -4.01 0.75 -2.36
C ILE A 171 -2.57 0.26 -2.51
N ILE A 172 -1.99 -0.18 -1.39
CA ILE A 172 -0.71 -0.91 -1.28
C ILE A 172 -0.94 -2.25 -0.56
N ASN A 173 0.10 -3.08 -0.45
CA ASN A 173 0.11 -4.28 0.38
C ASN A 173 -0.99 -5.30 0.07
N VAL A 174 -1.28 -5.55 -1.20
CA VAL A 174 -2.18 -6.63 -1.59
C VAL A 174 -1.43 -7.96 -1.42
N GLN A 175 -1.87 -8.78 -0.47
CA GLN A 175 -1.13 -9.98 -0.02
C GLN A 175 -1.99 -11.23 0.24
N TYR A 176 -3.30 -11.16 0.03
CA TYR A 176 -4.22 -12.28 0.23
C TYR A 176 -4.81 -12.75 -1.10
N SER A 177 -5.02 -14.05 -1.17
CA SER A 177 -5.66 -14.77 -2.27
C SER A 177 -6.74 -15.71 -1.71
N LEU A 178 -7.54 -16.32 -2.58
CA LEU A 178 -8.53 -17.32 -2.18
C LEU A 178 -7.91 -18.48 -1.38
N GLU A 179 -6.67 -18.85 -1.68
CA GLU A 179 -5.93 -19.91 -0.99
C GLU A 179 -5.57 -19.56 0.47
N ASP A 180 -5.63 -18.27 0.81
CA ASP A 180 -5.33 -17.75 2.15
C ASP A 180 -6.57 -17.62 3.04
N LEU A 181 -7.76 -17.80 2.46
CA LEU A 181 -8.98 -17.92 3.24
C LEU A 181 -9.00 -19.34 3.80
N ASP A 182 -8.92 -19.47 5.13
CA ASP A 182 -9.28 -20.72 5.80
C ASP A 182 -10.62 -21.21 5.22
N ASP A 183 -10.69 -22.51 4.94
CA ASP A 183 -11.82 -23.23 4.31
C ASP A 183 -13.17 -22.52 4.58
N PRO A 184 -13.97 -22.26 3.53
CA PRO A 184 -15.00 -21.23 3.57
C PRO A 184 -15.86 -21.40 4.81
N VAL A 185 -15.91 -20.33 5.60
CA VAL A 185 -16.94 -20.15 6.63
C VAL A 185 -18.24 -20.64 6.03
N ASP A 186 -18.85 -21.64 6.69
CA ASP A 186 -20.09 -22.31 6.29
C ASP A 186 -20.99 -21.35 5.48
N PRO A 187 -21.46 -21.70 4.27
CA PRO A 187 -22.32 -20.84 3.46
C PRO A 187 -23.45 -20.14 4.23
N GLU A 188 -23.92 -20.74 5.33
CA GLU A 188 -24.88 -20.14 6.27
C GLU A 188 -24.33 -18.90 7.01
N GLN A 189 -23.07 -18.89 7.44
CA GLN A 189 -22.45 -17.72 8.09
C GLN A 189 -22.26 -16.56 7.12
N VAL A 190 -21.82 -16.82 5.88
CA VAL A 190 -21.66 -15.78 4.84
C VAL A 190 -23.02 -15.15 4.50
N ASN A 191 -24.09 -15.96 4.43
CA ASN A 191 -25.45 -15.45 4.29
C ASN A 191 -25.93 -14.68 5.53
N SER A 192 -25.55 -15.11 6.75
CA SER A 192 -25.88 -14.37 7.97
C SER A 192 -25.25 -12.98 8.00
N TRP A 193 -24.00 -12.83 7.53
CA TRP A 193 -23.31 -11.53 7.46
C TRP A 193 -23.95 -10.61 6.41
N ARG A 194 -24.34 -11.17 5.26
CA ARG A 194 -25.10 -10.43 4.22
C ARG A 194 -26.45 -9.93 4.74
N ILE A 195 -27.20 -10.76 5.47
CA ILE A 195 -28.52 -10.39 6.00
C ILE A 195 -28.39 -9.39 7.16
N ASN A 196 -27.37 -9.51 8.01
CA ASN A 196 -27.16 -8.58 9.12
C ASN A 196 -26.73 -7.19 8.63
N ASN A 197 -25.94 -7.09 7.56
CA ASN A 197 -25.62 -5.80 6.92
C ASN A 197 -26.86 -5.13 6.31
N VAL A 198 -27.76 -5.90 5.67
CA VAL A 198 -29.03 -5.37 5.14
C VAL A 198 -29.97 -4.88 6.26
N LYS A 199 -30.00 -5.57 7.41
CA LYS A 199 -30.78 -5.12 8.58
C LYS A 199 -30.19 -3.88 9.25
N ALA A 200 -28.86 -3.77 9.32
CA ALA A 200 -28.19 -2.57 9.83
C ALA A 200 -28.51 -1.33 8.96
N GLU A 201 -28.54 -1.48 7.63
CA GLU A 201 -28.95 -0.40 6.71
C GLU A 201 -30.45 -0.04 6.82
N GLY A 202 -31.31 -1.01 7.17
CA GLY A 202 -32.73 -0.78 7.45
C GLY A 202 -32.98 0.06 8.71
N HIS A 203 -32.22 -0.19 9.78
CA HIS A 203 -32.37 0.53 11.05
C HIS A 203 -31.80 1.97 11.03
N VAL A 204 -30.92 2.30 10.10
CA VAL A 204 -30.43 3.69 9.92
C VAL A 204 -31.48 4.58 9.25
N LYS A 205 -32.44 4.02 8.48
CA LYS A 205 -33.50 4.80 7.81
C LYS A 205 -34.69 5.16 8.71
N GLU A 206 -34.89 4.50 9.85
CA GLU A 206 -36.06 4.74 10.72
C GLU A 206 -35.85 5.80 11.81
N LYS A 207 -34.63 6.34 12.00
CA LYS A 207 -34.35 7.31 13.08
C LYS A 207 -34.46 8.79 12.70
N HIS A 208 -35.00 9.13 11.52
CA HIS A 208 -35.09 10.53 11.07
C HIS A 208 -36.49 11.05 10.72
N ASP A 209 -37.56 10.42 11.21
CA ASP A 209 -38.91 10.95 10.98
C ASP A 209 -39.79 10.93 12.26
N VAL A 210 -39.40 11.65 13.32
CA VAL A 210 -40.40 12.14 14.31
C VAL A 210 -39.93 13.42 15.02
N THR A 211 -39.98 14.59 14.37
CA THR A 211 -40.47 15.82 15.04
C THR A 211 -40.87 16.87 14.01
N ARG A 212 -42.17 16.92 13.67
CA ARG A 212 -42.87 18.12 13.19
C ARG A 212 -44.38 17.90 13.31
N ILE A 213 -44.94 18.27 14.46
CA ILE A 213 -46.14 19.12 14.58
C ILE A 213 -45.89 20.00 15.81
#